data_AF-A0A2I0WD77-F1
#
_entry.id   AF-A0A2I0WD77-F1
#
_cell.length_a   1.000
_cell.length_b   1.000
_cell.length_c   1.000
_cell.angle_alpha   90.00
_cell.angle_beta   90.00
_cell.angle_gamma   90.00
#
_symmetry.space_group_name_H-M   'P 1'
#
loop_
_entity.id
_entity.type
_entity.pdbx_description
1 polymer ?
#
loop_
_entity_poly.entity_id
_entity_poly.type
_entity_poly.pdbx_seq_one_letter_code
_entity_poly.pdbx_strand_id
1 'polypeptide(L)'
;MFGNPAVTTADSSNPWWTLLDEAVKKADGRLAKPEIFPASTDARYFRERGIPAFGFSPMANTPILLHDHNEFLNKEEYLKGIAIYESIIKEFATYSELVEDEESRAEL
;
A
#
# COMPACT_ATOMS: atom_id res chain seq x y z
N MET A 1 -21.21 6.97 -15.46
CA MET A 1 -20.24 7.71 -16.30
C MET A 1 -19.13 6.73 -16.63
N PHE A 2 -19.16 6.11 -17.81
CA PHE A 2 -18.10 5.18 -18.24
C PHE A 2 -16.91 6.01 -18.73
N GLY A 3 -15.70 5.76 -18.20
CA GLY A 3 -14.47 6.37 -18.72
C GLY A 3 -13.45 6.90 -17.71
N ASN A 4 -13.83 7.11 -16.44
CA ASN A 4 -12.84 7.50 -15.42
C ASN A 4 -12.25 6.25 -14.76
N PRO A 5 -10.94 6.01 -14.86
CA PRO A 5 -10.31 4.94 -14.10
C PRO A 5 -10.44 5.26 -12.61
N ALA A 6 -10.95 4.30 -11.83
CA ALA A 6 -10.98 4.43 -10.37
C ALA A 6 -9.53 4.36 -9.88
N VAL A 7 -8.92 5.47 -9.46
CA VAL A 7 -7.50 5.58 -9.06
C VAL A 7 -7.44 5.91 -7.58
N THR A 8 -6.48 5.32 -6.85
CA THR A 8 -6.18 5.71 -5.49
C THR A 8 -5.07 6.75 -5.51
N THR A 9 -5.31 7.91 -4.87
CA THR A 9 -4.32 8.97 -4.74
C THR A 9 -3.13 8.50 -3.89
N ALA A 10 -1.92 8.66 -4.40
CA ALA A 10 -0.66 8.24 -3.77
C ALA A 10 0.20 9.46 -3.43
N ASP A 11 -0.36 10.37 -2.62
CA ASP A 11 0.31 11.55 -2.09
C ASP A 11 -0.16 11.83 -0.65
N SER A 12 0.39 12.87 -0.02
CA SER A 12 0.12 13.21 1.38
C SER A 12 -1.32 13.63 1.68
N SER A 13 -2.18 13.83 0.67
CA SER A 13 -3.61 14.06 0.89
C SER A 13 -4.36 12.78 1.25
N ASN A 14 -3.78 11.60 0.98
CA ASN A 14 -4.34 10.32 1.33
C ASN A 14 -3.67 9.76 2.61
N PRO A 15 -4.39 9.65 3.74
CA PRO A 15 -3.81 9.15 4.98
C PRO A 15 -3.24 7.73 4.84
N TRP A 16 -3.88 6.88 4.02
CA TRP A 16 -3.41 5.52 3.77
C TRP A 16 -2.08 5.47 3.00
N TRP A 17 -1.80 6.48 2.16
CA TRP A 17 -0.51 6.60 1.48
C TRP A 17 0.59 7.00 2.46
N THR A 18 0.34 8.02 3.29
CA THR A 18 1.27 8.47 4.34
C THR A 18 1.57 7.33 5.30
N LEU A 19 0.55 6.59 5.75
CA LEU A 19 0.70 5.46 6.65
C LEU A 19 1.54 4.33 6.03
N LEU A 20 1.33 4.02 4.74
CA LEU A 20 2.15 3.05 4.02
C LEU A 20 3.62 3.48 3.94
N ASP A 21 3.87 4.73 3.57
CA ASP A 21 5.22 5.29 3.45
C ASP A 21 5.97 5.28 4.79
N GLU A 22 5.32 5.69 5.88
CA GLU A 22 5.88 5.65 7.23
C GLU A 22 6.17 4.23 7.70
N ALA A 23 5.23 3.30 7.49
CA ALA A 23 5.41 1.90 7.89
C ALA A 23 6.56 1.22 7.14
N VAL A 24 6.70 1.51 5.84
CA VAL A 24 7.81 1.01 5.02
C VAL A 24 9.15 1.58 5.51
N LYS A 25 9.21 2.90 5.80
CA LYS A 25 10.42 3.56 6.33
C LYS A 25 10.83 3.03 7.71
N LYS A 26 9.87 2.72 8.59
CA LYS A 26 10.13 2.14 9.93
C LYS A 26 10.87 0.81 9.85
N ALA A 27 10.68 0.05 8.77
CA ALA A 27 11.37 -1.21 8.50
C ALA A 27 12.63 -1.06 7.62
N ASP A 28 13.20 0.16 7.53
CA ASP A 28 14.35 0.49 6.66
C ASP A 28 14.10 0.22 5.16
N GLY A 29 12.83 0.18 4.76
CA GLY A 29 12.39 0.11 3.38
C GLY A 29 12.24 1.50 2.75
N ARG A 30 12.04 1.54 1.43
CA ARG A 30 11.74 2.76 0.69
C ARG A 30 10.69 2.49 -0.38
N LEU A 31 9.70 3.38 -0.48
CA LEU A 31 8.78 3.37 -1.61
C LEU A 31 9.47 3.94 -2.86
N ALA A 32 9.22 3.31 -4.00
CA ALA A 32 9.53 3.89 -5.29
C ALA A 32 8.52 5.01 -5.62
N LYS A 33 8.78 5.74 -6.70
CA LYS A 33 7.79 6.67 -7.25
C LYS A 33 6.49 5.89 -7.55
N PRO A 34 5.30 6.40 -7.16
CA PRO A 34 4.04 5.76 -7.51
C PRO A 34 3.86 5.68 -9.02
N GLU A 35 3.40 4.53 -9.51
CA GLU A 35 3.16 4.30 -10.94
C GLU A 35 1.79 3.63 -11.16
N ILE A 36 1.21 3.89 -12.34
CA ILE A 36 0.03 3.17 -12.79
C ILE A 36 0.49 1.82 -13.33
N PHE A 37 0.15 0.74 -12.63
CA PHE A 37 0.38 -0.60 -13.12
C PHE A 37 -0.68 -0.96 -14.16
N PRO A 38 -0.31 -1.19 -15.45
CA PRO A 38 -1.27 -1.38 -16.52
C PRO A 38 -1.92 -2.78 -16.51
N ALA A 39 -1.40 -3.73 -15.73
CA ALA A 39 -1.96 -5.07 -15.67
C ALA A 39 -3.23 -5.14 -14.80
N SER A 40 -4.00 -6.21 -14.99
CA SER A 40 -5.20 -6.46 -14.20
C SER A 40 -4.82 -7.03 -12.83
N THR A 41 -4.93 -6.21 -11.78
CA THR A 41 -4.81 -6.64 -10.38
C THR A 41 -6.17 -6.58 -9.68
N ASP A 42 -6.28 -7.30 -8.56
CA ASP A 42 -7.51 -7.29 -7.75
C ASP A 42 -7.87 -5.90 -7.22
N ALA A 43 -6.87 -5.01 -7.11
CA ALA A 43 -7.06 -3.62 -6.70
C ALA A 43 -8.08 -2.85 -7.56
N ARG A 44 -8.36 -3.28 -8.81
CA ARG A 44 -9.41 -2.64 -9.62
C ARG A 44 -10.79 -2.80 -8.98
N TYR A 45 -11.10 -3.98 -8.42
CA TYR A 45 -12.41 -4.29 -7.87
C TYR A 45 -12.67 -3.57 -6.54
N PHE A 46 -11.60 -3.33 -5.76
CA PHE A 46 -11.67 -2.51 -4.54
C PHE A 46 -11.87 -1.03 -4.89
N ARG A 47 -11.09 -0.51 -5.85
CA ARG A 47 -11.21 0.88 -6.31
C ARG A 47 -12.58 1.16 -6.93
N GLU A 48 -13.14 0.23 -7.71
CA GLU A 48 -14.51 0.32 -8.24
C GLU A 48 -15.60 0.43 -7.16
N ARG A 49 -15.32 -0.05 -5.94
CA ARG A 49 -16.21 0.04 -4.76
C ARG A 49 -15.89 1.26 -3.88
N GLY A 50 -14.98 2.13 -4.30
CA GLY A 50 -14.56 3.30 -3.52
C GLY A 50 -13.57 3.01 -2.40
N ILE A 51 -13.00 1.80 -2.34
CA ILE A 51 -12.00 1.43 -1.32
C ILE A 51 -10.59 1.77 -1.87
N PRO A 52 -9.80 2.61 -1.18
CA PRO A 52 -8.41 2.87 -1.54
C PRO A 52 -7.59 1.58 -1.58
N ALA A 53 -6.81 1.37 -2.63
CA ALA A 53 -5.97 0.18 -2.76
C ALA A 53 -4.64 0.51 -3.45
N PHE A 54 -3.54 0.02 -2.88
CA PHE A 54 -2.19 0.15 -3.42
C PHE A 54 -1.64 -1.23 -3.77
N GLY A 55 -0.98 -1.34 -4.93
CA GLY A 55 -0.14 -2.48 -5.24
C GLY A 55 1.28 -2.20 -4.73
N PHE A 56 1.81 -3.10 -3.90
CA PHE A 56 3.16 -2.96 -3.34
C PHE A 56 3.86 -4.30 -3.26
N SER A 57 5.14 -4.34 -3.62
CA SER A 57 5.98 -5.53 -3.46
C SER A 57 7.39 -5.09 -3.05
N PRO A 58 7.89 -5.49 -1.87
CA PRO A 58 9.20 -5.09 -1.36
C PRO A 58 10.34 -5.87 -2.04
N MET A 59 10.59 -5.55 -3.32
CA MET A 59 11.55 -6.27 -4.18
C MET A 59 12.54 -5.31 -4.85
N ALA A 60 13.08 -4.35 -4.10
CA ALA A 60 13.83 -3.20 -4.64
C ALA A 60 15.04 -3.59 -5.53
N ASN A 61 15.73 -4.69 -5.21
CA ASN A 61 16.91 -5.16 -5.94
C ASN A 61 16.62 -6.39 -6.82
N THR A 62 15.41 -6.49 -7.38
CA THR A 62 14.96 -7.64 -8.19
C THR A 62 14.65 -7.18 -9.62
N PRO A 63 15.16 -7.87 -10.65
CA PRO A 63 14.77 -7.60 -12.03
C PRO A 63 13.27 -7.85 -12.24
N ILE A 64 12.66 -7.14 -13.18
CA ILE A 64 11.26 -7.37 -13.57
C ILE A 64 11.20 -8.68 -14.38
N LEU A 65 10.74 -9.76 -13.75
CA LEU A 65 10.66 -11.10 -14.34
C LEU A 65 9.28 -11.74 -14.24
N LEU A 66 8.24 -10.95 -13.91
CA LEU A 66 6.89 -11.47 -13.77
C LEU A 66 6.47 -12.20 -15.06
N HIS A 67 6.17 -13.50 -14.95
CA HIS A 67 5.83 -14.39 -16.08
C HIS A 67 6.95 -14.65 -17.10
N ASP A 68 8.22 -14.38 -16.77
CA ASP A 68 9.36 -14.72 -17.61
C ASP A 68 10.05 -16.02 -17.17
N HIS A 69 10.94 -16.52 -18.01
CA HIS A 69 11.78 -17.68 -17.74
C HIS A 69 12.73 -17.38 -16.58
N ASN A 70 12.92 -18.36 -15.69
CA ASN A 70 13.77 -18.23 -14.51
C ASN A 70 13.39 -17.05 -13.60
N GLU A 71 12.10 -16.73 -13.48
CA GLU A 71 11.59 -15.81 -12.46
C GLU A 71 12.16 -16.18 -11.07
N PHE A 72 12.81 -15.23 -10.40
CA PHE A 72 13.45 -15.46 -9.11
C PHE A 72 13.34 -14.23 -8.20
N LEU A 73 13.51 -14.47 -6.90
CA LEU A 73 13.67 -13.43 -5.89
C LEU A 73 14.88 -13.78 -5.02
N ASN A 74 15.71 -12.79 -4.73
CA ASN A 74 16.83 -12.96 -3.82
C ASN A 74 16.31 -13.22 -2.39
N LYS A 75 16.92 -14.17 -1.66
CA LYS A 75 16.46 -14.57 -0.33
C LYS A 75 16.53 -13.43 0.69
N GLU A 76 17.55 -12.56 0.61
CA GLU A 76 17.67 -11.41 1.51
C GLU A 76 16.57 -10.38 1.23
N GLU A 77 16.22 -10.14 -0.03
CA GLU A 77 15.08 -9.27 -0.39
C GLU A 77 13.74 -9.86 0.09
N TYR A 78 13.55 -11.18 -0.03
CA TYR A 78 12.36 -11.86 0.51
C TYR A 78 12.23 -11.66 2.04
N LEU A 79 13.32 -11.87 2.78
CA LEU A 79 13.31 -11.72 4.24
C LEU A 79 13.11 -10.25 4.67
N LYS A 80 13.72 -9.29 3.96
CA LYS A 80 13.43 -7.86 4.17
C LYS A 80 11.95 -7.54 3.93
N GLY A 81 11.36 -8.15 2.91
CA GLY A 81 9.95 -8.01 2.60
C GLY A 81 9.03 -8.44 3.74
N ILE A 82 9.37 -9.52 4.45
CA ILE A 82 8.64 -9.96 5.65
C ILE A 82 8.66 -8.86 6.72
N ALA A 83 9.84 -8.33 7.06
CA ALA A 83 9.96 -7.27 8.07
C ALA A 83 9.17 -5.99 7.68
N ILE A 84 9.17 -5.64 6.39
CA ILE A 84 8.39 -4.52 5.87
C ILE A 84 6.89 -4.78 6.04
N TYR A 85 6.40 -5.97 5.68
CA TYR A 85 4.98 -6.30 5.85
C TYR A 85 4.55 -6.40 7.31
N GLU A 86 5.40 -6.91 8.21
CA GLU A 86 5.14 -6.89 9.66
C GLU A 86 4.92 -5.45 10.15
N SER A 87 5.77 -4.51 9.71
CA SER A 87 5.60 -3.08 10.02
C SER A 87 4.32 -2.52 9.43
N ILE A 88 4.03 -2.77 8.14
CA ILE A 88 2.78 -2.31 7.48
C ILE A 88 1.55 -2.82 8.22
N ILE A 89 1.46 -4.12 8.49
CA ILE A 89 0.31 -4.73 9.17
C ILE A 89 0.15 -4.12 10.56
N LYS A 90 1.25 -3.96 11.32
CA LYS A 90 1.21 -3.35 12.65
C LYS A 90 0.66 -1.93 12.60
N GLU A 91 1.22 -1.08 11.76
CA GLU A 91 0.83 0.34 11.65
C GLU A 91 -0.61 0.49 11.18
N PHE A 92 -1.03 -0.30 10.17
CA PHE A 92 -2.41 -0.31 9.68
C PHE A 92 -3.41 -0.81 10.73
N ALA A 93 -3.07 -1.85 11.49
CA ALA A 93 -3.96 -2.40 12.51
C ALA A 93 -4.07 -1.53 13.77
N THR A 94 -3.08 -0.68 14.02
CA THR A 94 -3.10 0.28 15.15
C THR A 94 -3.55 1.68 14.73
N TYR A 95 -3.82 1.90 13.44
CA TYR A 95 -4.29 3.18 12.95
C TYR A 95 -5.72 3.42 13.43
N SER A 96 -5.88 4.34 14.36
CA SER A 96 -7.16 4.97 14.67
C SER A 96 -7.20 6.30 13.92
N GLU A 97 -8.19 6.48 13.04
CA GLU A 97 -8.55 7.83 12.63
C GLU A 97 -8.85 8.64 13.89
N LEU A 98 -8.45 9.92 13.91
CA LEU A 98 -9.07 10.90 14.81
C LEU A 98 -10.51 11.07 14.35
N VAL A 99 -11.34 10.06 14.59
CA VAL A 99 -12.78 10.22 14.58
C VAL A 99 -13.01 11.11 15.79
N GLU A 100 -13.34 12.40 15.56
CA GLU A 100 -14.12 13.11 16.56
C GLU A 100 -15.39 12.30 16.73
N ASP A 101 -15.37 11.40 17.70
CA ASP A 101 -16.46 10.51 18.01
C ASP A 101 -17.64 11.40 18.33
N GLU A 102 -18.69 11.43 17.50
CA GLU A 102 -19.91 12.17 17.85
C GLU A 102 -20.51 11.65 19.17
N GLU A 103 -20.16 10.43 19.59
CA GLU A 103 -20.42 9.89 20.93
C GLU A 103 -19.77 10.74 22.04
N SER A 104 -18.56 11.26 21.85
CA SER A 104 -17.88 12.14 22.82
C SER A 104 -18.51 13.52 22.97
N ARG A 105 -19.30 13.97 21.98
CA ARG A 105 -20.08 15.22 22.02
C ARG A 105 -21.47 15.05 22.64
N ALA A 106 -21.96 13.82 22.78
CA ALA A 106 -23.27 13.53 23.37
C ALA A 106 -23.24 13.40 24.92
N GLU A 107 -22.05 13.38 25.52
CA GLU A 107 -21.86 13.33 26.98
C GLU A 107 -21.46 14.69 27.63
N LEU A 108 -21.59 15.81 26.89
CA LEU A 108 -21.42 17.18 27.40
C LEU A 108 -22.73 17.97 27.34
#